data_AF-A0A1Y3AZV9-F1
#
_entry.id   AF-A0A1Y3AZV9-F1
#
_cell.length_a   1.000
_cell.length_b   1.000
_cell.length_c   1.000
_cell.angle_alpha   90.00
_cell.angle_beta   90.00
_cell.angle_gamma   90.00
#
_symmetry.space_group_name_H-M   'P 1'
#
loop_
_entity.id
_entity.type
_entity.pdbx_description
1 polymer ?
#
loop_
_entity_poly.entity_id
_entity_poly.type
_entity_poly.pdbx_seq_one_letter_code
_entity_poly.pdbx_strand_id
1 'polypeptide(L)' 'MNNARKNGLISVLIRDAGRTQVESGTKTAIAIGPAKGSLIDQVTGHLKLY' A
#
# COMPACT_ATOMS: atom_id res chain seq x y z
N MET A 1 3.08 -1.66 -6.41
CA MET A 1 2.63 -3.01 -5.95
C MET A 1 3.75 -4.03 -5.93
N ASN A 2 4.61 -4.06 -6.95
CA ASN A 2 5.64 -5.09 -7.05
C ASN A 2 6.77 -4.91 -6.02
N ASN A 3 7.08 -3.67 -5.61
CA ASN A 3 8.23 -3.40 -4.74
C ASN A 3 8.10 -4.03 -3.33
N ALA A 4 6.96 -3.88 -2.64
CA ALA A 4 6.76 -4.50 -1.33
C ALA A 4 6.85 -6.04 -1.39
N ARG A 5 6.16 -6.66 -2.35
CA ARG A 5 6.18 -8.13 -2.53
C ARG A 5 7.57 -8.66 -2.90
N LYS A 6 8.33 -7.91 -3.71
CA LYS A 6 9.72 -8.23 -4.07
C LYS A 6 10.66 -8.22 -2.86
N ASN A 7 10.39 -7.36 -1.88
CA ASN A 7 11.14 -7.30 -0.62
C ASN A 7 10.62 -8.28 0.45
N GLY A 8 9.76 -9.23 0.08
CA GLY A 8 9.20 -10.22 1.00
C GLY A 8 8.18 -9.64 1.99
N LEU A 9 7.69 -8.42 1.76
CA LEU A 9 6.74 -7.77 2.66
C LEU A 9 5.31 -8.18 2.35
N ILE A 10 4.58 -8.56 3.41
CA ILE A 10 3.13 -8.72 3.36
C ILE A 10 2.53 -7.36 3.02
N SER A 11 1.60 -7.34 2.06
CA SER A 11 0.91 -6.13 1.65
C SER A 11 -0.49 -6.41 1.12
N VAL A 12 -1.43 -5.54 1.48
CA VAL A 12 -2.83 -5.61 1.09
C VAL A 12 -3.19 -4.36 0.32
N LEU A 13 -3.67 -4.56 -0.89
CA LEU A 13 -4.19 -3.49 -1.73
C LEU A 13 -5.69 -3.36 -1.49
N ILE A 14 -6.12 -2.18 -1.07
CA ILE A 14 -7.52 -1.86 -0.86
C ILE A 14 -8.08 -1.30 -2.16
N ARG A 15 -9.22 -1.86 -2.59
CA ARG A 15 -10.03 -1.30 -3.67
C ARG A 15 -11.29 -0.73 -3.06
N ASP A 16 -11.62 0.49 -3.43
CA ASP A 16 -12.88 1.08 -3.02
C ASP A 16 -14.05 0.33 -3.66
N ALA A 17 -15.10 0.14 -2.86
CA ALA A 17 -16.29 -0.58 -3.29
C ALA A 17 -17.18 0.25 -4.24
N GLY A 18 -16.84 1.52 -4.51
CA GLY A 18 -17.64 2.42 -5.33
C GLY A 18 -18.87 2.95 -4.60
N ARG A 19 -18.78 3.14 -3.27
CA ARG A 19 -19.86 3.75 -2.47
C ARG A 19 -19.78 5.28 -2.42
N THR A 20 -18.76 5.87 -3.02
CA THR A 20 -18.58 7.31 -3.23
C THR A 20 -18.19 7.58 -4.70
N GLN A 21 -17.96 8.86 -5.04
CA GLN A 21 -17.81 9.43 -6.39
C GLN A 21 -16.62 8.90 -7.24
N VAL A 22 -16.00 7.80 -6.85
CA VAL A 22 -14.87 7.15 -7.54
C VAL A 22 -15.38 5.87 -8.21
N GLU A 23 -14.91 5.58 -9.43
CA GLU A 23 -15.31 4.38 -10.15
C GLU A 23 -15.05 3.10 -9.34
N SER A 24 -16.00 2.18 -9.34
CA SER A 24 -15.91 0.92 -8.59
C SER A 24 -14.66 0.14 -8.97
N GLY A 25 -13.94 -0.38 -7.96
CA GLY A 25 -12.69 -1.12 -8.16
C GLY A 25 -11.44 -0.24 -8.23
N THR A 26 -11.57 1.08 -8.05
CA THR A 26 -10.42 1.99 -7.92
C THR A 26 -9.53 1.59 -6.75
N LYS A 27 -8.23 1.56 -6.98
CA LYS A 27 -7.20 1.23 -5.98
C LYS A 27 -6.94 2.48 -5.14
N THR A 28 -7.47 2.52 -3.92
CA THR A 28 -7.47 3.74 -3.10
C THR A 28 -6.39 3.78 -2.02
N ALA A 29 -6.00 2.61 -1.50
CA ALA A 29 -5.00 2.54 -0.44
C ALA A 29 -4.20 1.23 -0.49
N ILE A 30 -3.04 1.23 0.16
CA ILE A 30 -2.23 0.04 0.38
C ILE A 30 -1.74 0.01 1.82
N ALA A 31 -1.84 -1.16 2.45
CA ALA A 31 -1.21 -1.45 3.73
C ALA A 31 0.01 -2.34 3.50
N ILE A 32 1.13 -2.04 4.18
CA ILE A 32 2.38 -2.80 4.11
C ILE A 32 2.79 -3.18 5.54
N GLY A 33 3.08 -4.47 5.75
CA GLY A 33 3.47 -5.02 7.05
C GLY A 33 2.47 -6.05 7.60
N PRO A 34 2.63 -6.47 8.86
CA PRO A 34 3.66 -6.01 9.80
C PRO A 34 5.09 -6.44 9.38
N ALA A 35 6.07 -5.57 9.61
CA ALA A 35 7.50 -5.82 9.37
C ALA A 35 8.37 -4.82 10.17
N LYS A 36 9.70 -5.01 10.17
CA LYS A 36 10.63 -4.02 10.75
C LYS A 36 10.50 -2.68 10.02
N GLY A 37 10.49 -1.57 10.76
CA GLY A 37 10.36 -0.22 10.20
C GLY A 37 11.36 0.06 9.09
N SER A 38 12.63 -0.29 9.28
CA SER A 38 13.67 -0.12 8.26
C SER A 38 13.40 -0.84 6.93
N LEU A 39 12.68 -1.98 6.94
CA LEU A 39 12.27 -2.68 5.72
C LEU A 39 11.07 -2.00 5.06
N ILE A 40 10.15 -1.46 5.85
CA ILE A 40 9.01 -0.70 5.34
C ILE A 40 9.51 0.60 4.69
N ASP A 41 10.46 1.29 5.33
CA ASP A 41 11.05 2.55 4.85
C ASP A 41 11.78 2.40 3.52
N GLN A 42 12.39 1.25 3.23
CA GLN A 42 12.97 0.96 1.90
C GLN A 42 11.92 1.08 0.77
N VAL A 43 10.64 0.88 1.09
CA VAL A 43 9.54 0.92 0.13
C VAL A 43 8.73 2.22 0.23
N THR A 44 8.57 2.79 1.42
CA THR A 44 7.68 3.95 1.66
C THR A 44 8.39 5.24 2.05
N GLY A 45 9.68 5.21 2.39
CA GLY A 45 10.38 6.36 2.99
C GLY A 45 10.53 7.58 2.08
N HIS A 46 10.31 7.42 0.77
CA HIS A 46 10.27 8.53 -0.19
C HIS A 46 8.89 9.19 -0.32
N LEU A 47 7.86 8.62 0.31
CA LEU A 47 6.50 9.17 0.32
C LEU A 47 6.40 10.26 1.39
N LYS A 48 5.65 11.33 1.07
CA LYS A 48 5.32 12.34 2.06
C LYS A 48 4.31 11.77 3.06
N LEU A 49 4.41 12.20 4.31
CA LEU A 49 3.36 11.97 5.28
C LEU A 49 2.11 12.73 4.85
N TYR A 50 0.96 12.07 4.98
CA TYR A 50 -0.36 12.62 4.66
C TYR A 50 -0.84 13.57 5.74
#